data_AF-V4LKJ0-F1
#
_entry.id   AF-V4LKJ0-F1
#
_cell.length_a   1.000
_cell.length_b   1.000
_cell.length_c   1.000
_cell.angle_alpha   90.00
_cell.angle_beta   90.00
_cell.angle_gamma   90.00
#
_symmetry.space_group_name_H-M   'P 1'
#
loop_
_entity.id
_entity.type
_entity.pdbx_description
1 polymer ?
#
loop_
_entity_poly.entity_id
_entity_poly.type
_entity_poly.pdbx_seq_one_letter_code
_entity_poly.pdbx_strand_id
1 'polypeptide(L)'
;MDYLPYLRLLHWDSYPRKSLPPTFQPERLVELYMPKSKLESLWGGIQPLVNLKKIDLGYSSNLKEIPNLSKATILETLTITSCTSLVEVPSSVSNLHKLRNLDASWCSNLQVIPTNINLASLGKVDMKFCSRLRNFPDISTNLETLNVSYTKIEDIGSRNLKTLTHVPESVTLLDLSNSDIKRIPDSVISLPWLRDLTLENCTKNNSLKANICASLKRVSFDFNNLFRVFTFNNCLKLDEEARIGIIKQKVDWFACLPGKEIPAEFTHKATGNSITMTFSLGGEEGFSASTRFKACFLLSTIEDYYKKSIRCERSKGRVQINIGYHFVPLSSPTSRSEHLFIFRAGPFDEENVSLEVDETIGEIVFEFSCRLLGDLKDYKECKVMECGVRISSEEIESCSSSEVGYSETENNNNNQSDEAVDTSRRI
;
A
#
# COMPACT_ATOMS: atom_id res chain seq x y z
N MET A 1 4.49 10.77 -43.63
CA MET A 1 3.08 10.61 -43.29
C MET A 1 2.43 11.94 -43.59
N ASP A 2 1.86 12.08 -44.78
CA ASP A 2 1.20 13.31 -45.19
C ASP A 2 -0.26 13.23 -44.75
N TYR A 3 -0.56 13.93 -43.66
CA TYR A 3 -1.88 14.43 -43.24
C TYR A 3 -2.92 13.41 -42.74
N LEU A 4 -3.26 13.51 -41.45
CA LEU A 4 -4.37 12.77 -40.80
C LEU A 4 -5.32 13.77 -40.07
N PRO A 5 -6.21 14.48 -40.78
CA PRO A 5 -7.03 15.58 -40.22
C PRO A 5 -8.04 15.17 -39.16
N TYR A 6 -8.31 13.87 -39.04
CA TYR A 6 -9.29 13.30 -38.11
C TYR A 6 -8.65 12.35 -37.11
N LEU A 7 -7.33 12.45 -36.89
CA LEU A 7 -6.62 11.54 -36.00
C LEU A 7 -7.09 11.71 -34.56
N ARG A 8 -7.77 10.69 -34.03
CA ARG A 8 -8.25 10.63 -32.65
C ARG A 8 -7.39 9.76 -31.76
N LEU A 9 -6.76 8.74 -32.31
CA LEU A 9 -5.86 7.83 -31.60
C LEU A 9 -4.59 7.72 -32.42
N LEU A 10 -3.45 8.00 -31.80
CA LEU A 10 -2.15 7.72 -32.37
C LEU A 10 -1.46 6.69 -31.48
N HIS A 11 -1.38 5.45 -31.97
CA HIS A 11 -0.58 4.39 -31.36
C HIS A 11 0.62 4.13 -32.24
N TRP A 12 1.83 4.36 -31.72
CA TRP A 12 3.07 4.08 -32.44
C TRP A 12 4.21 3.68 -31.47
N ASP A 13 4.31 2.38 -31.18
CA ASP A 13 5.45 1.84 -30.42
C ASP A 13 6.75 2.07 -31.21
N SER A 14 7.80 2.50 -30.49
CA SER A 14 9.16 2.61 -31.00
C SER A 14 9.32 3.63 -32.13
N TYR A 15 8.65 4.79 -32.03
CA TYR A 15 8.74 5.84 -33.04
C TYR A 15 10.20 6.32 -33.24
N PRO A 16 10.71 6.34 -34.48
CA PRO A 16 12.16 6.42 -34.71
C PRO A 16 12.72 7.84 -34.74
N ARG A 17 11.88 8.88 -34.82
CA ARG A 17 12.34 10.27 -34.94
C ARG A 17 12.41 10.94 -33.57
N LYS A 18 13.21 12.01 -33.53
CA LYS A 18 13.45 12.83 -32.33
C LYS A 18 12.24 13.69 -31.94
N SER A 19 11.35 13.99 -32.87
CA SER A 19 10.11 14.71 -32.64
C SER A 19 9.05 14.35 -33.68
N LEU A 20 7.79 14.68 -33.39
CA LEU A 20 6.74 14.64 -34.39
C LEU A 20 6.96 15.75 -35.44
N PRO A 21 6.47 15.56 -36.68
CA PRO A 21 6.59 16.56 -37.73
C PRO A 21 5.98 17.90 -37.27
N PRO A 22 6.54 19.06 -37.66
CA PRO A 22 5.93 20.37 -37.39
C PRO A 22 4.52 20.52 -37.96
N THR A 23 4.17 19.72 -38.97
CA THR A 23 2.86 19.67 -39.61
C THR A 23 1.85 18.80 -38.85
N PHE A 24 2.24 18.19 -37.73
CA PHE A 24 1.35 17.38 -36.91
C PHE A 24 0.29 18.25 -36.23
N GLN A 25 -0.97 17.82 -36.34
CA GLN A 25 -2.16 18.54 -35.88
C GLN A 25 -2.89 17.71 -34.81
N PRO A 26 -2.66 17.98 -33.52
CA PRO A 26 -3.21 17.18 -32.42
C PRO A 26 -4.62 17.62 -31.97
N GLU A 27 -5.28 18.56 -32.65
CA GLU A 27 -6.55 19.20 -32.25
C GLU A 27 -7.65 18.19 -31.90
N ARG A 28 -7.72 17.10 -32.66
CA ARG A 28 -8.74 16.05 -32.52
C ARG A 28 -8.23 14.82 -31.78
N LEU A 29 -6.98 14.82 -31.35
CA LEU A 29 -6.34 13.69 -30.70
C LEU A 29 -6.94 13.50 -29.30
N VAL A 30 -7.36 12.27 -29.03
CA VAL A 30 -7.94 11.81 -27.76
C VAL A 30 -6.93 10.98 -26.99
N GLU A 31 -6.18 10.13 -27.68
CA GLU A 31 -5.17 9.27 -27.05
C GLU A 31 -3.88 9.27 -27.88
N LEU A 32 -2.76 9.46 -27.19
CA LEU A 32 -1.41 9.40 -27.74
C LEU A 32 -0.62 8.31 -27.02
N TYR A 33 -0.28 7.24 -27.72
CA TYR A 33 0.48 6.12 -27.18
C TYR A 33 1.72 5.89 -28.04
N MET A 34 2.89 6.30 -27.56
CA MET A 34 4.15 6.22 -28.29
C MET A 34 5.30 5.74 -27.38
N PRO A 35 5.18 4.56 -26.75
CA PRO A 35 6.23 4.05 -25.88
C PRO A 35 7.50 3.69 -26.66
N LYS A 36 8.61 3.52 -25.95
CA LYS A 36 9.93 3.10 -26.47
C LYS A 36 10.45 3.97 -27.62
N SER A 37 9.98 5.21 -27.70
CA SER A 37 10.28 6.09 -28.83
C SER A 37 11.67 6.72 -28.70
N LYS A 38 12.28 7.06 -29.83
CA LYS A 38 13.52 7.85 -29.90
C LYS A 38 13.27 9.36 -29.76
N LEU A 39 12.08 9.75 -29.28
CA LEU A 39 11.69 11.12 -29.06
C LEU A 39 12.64 11.77 -28.05
N GLU A 40 13.12 12.96 -28.40
CA GLU A 40 13.76 13.89 -27.47
C GLU A 40 12.74 14.90 -26.94
N SER A 41 11.73 15.23 -27.76
CA SER A 41 10.57 16.08 -27.47
C SER A 41 9.41 15.68 -28.38
N LEU A 42 8.16 15.88 -27.97
CA LEU A 42 6.99 15.59 -28.83
C LEU A 42 6.87 16.60 -29.98
N TRP A 43 6.78 17.89 -29.63
CA TRP A 43 6.61 19.02 -30.54
C TRP A 43 7.01 20.31 -29.84
N GLY A 44 7.34 21.34 -30.63
CA GLY A 44 7.59 22.68 -30.13
C GLY A 44 6.30 23.49 -29.91
N GLY A 45 6.38 24.45 -28.99
CA GLY A 45 5.30 25.40 -28.71
C GLY A 45 4.11 24.80 -27.95
N ILE A 46 3.04 25.58 -27.84
CA ILE A 46 1.79 25.16 -27.20
C ILE A 46 0.86 24.65 -28.29
N GLN A 47 0.40 23.40 -28.15
CA GLN A 47 -0.53 22.76 -29.08
C GLN A 47 -1.96 22.79 -28.54
N PRO A 48 -2.98 22.81 -29.43
CA PRO A 48 -4.38 22.69 -29.04
C PRO A 48 -4.72 21.23 -28.69
N LEU A 49 -4.67 20.87 -27.41
CA LEU A 49 -4.88 19.49 -26.92
C LEU A 49 -6.26 19.29 -26.27
N VAL A 50 -7.28 20.00 -26.74
CA VAL A 50 -8.60 20.13 -26.07
C VAL A 50 -9.36 18.82 -25.91
N ASN A 51 -9.06 17.81 -26.74
CA ASN A 51 -9.70 16.50 -26.72
C ASN A 51 -8.84 15.42 -26.07
N LEU A 52 -7.60 15.74 -25.68
CA LEU A 52 -6.60 14.75 -25.29
C LEU A 52 -6.86 14.27 -23.86
N LYS A 53 -7.10 12.97 -23.72
CA LYS A 53 -7.40 12.28 -22.46
C LYS A 53 -6.23 11.47 -21.94
N LYS A 54 -5.42 10.87 -22.82
CA LYS A 54 -4.31 10.00 -22.41
C LYS A 54 -3.05 10.28 -23.22
N ILE A 55 -1.93 10.34 -22.51
CA ILE A 55 -0.60 10.33 -23.08
C ILE A 55 0.19 9.20 -22.43
N ASP A 56 0.78 8.34 -23.26
CA ASP A 56 1.78 7.36 -22.85
C ASP A 56 3.03 7.51 -23.74
N LEU A 57 4.15 7.87 -23.10
CA LEU A 57 5.47 7.99 -23.70
C LEU A 57 6.49 7.06 -23.02
N GLY A 58 6.01 6.06 -22.27
CA GLY A 58 6.86 5.22 -21.43
C GLY A 58 8.01 4.56 -22.19
N TYR A 59 9.11 4.28 -21.51
CA TYR A 59 10.34 3.67 -22.05
C TYR A 59 11.04 4.50 -23.13
N SER A 60 10.68 5.77 -23.32
CA SER A 60 11.35 6.68 -24.26
C SER A 60 12.60 7.27 -23.59
N SER A 61 13.68 6.49 -23.56
CA SER A 61 14.90 6.81 -22.81
C SER A 61 15.58 8.12 -23.21
N ASN A 62 15.37 8.59 -24.45
CA ASN A 62 15.89 9.85 -24.99
C ASN A 62 15.02 11.08 -24.69
N LEU A 63 13.82 10.91 -24.12
CA LEU A 63 12.87 12.01 -23.90
C LEU A 63 13.46 12.96 -22.86
N LYS A 64 13.72 14.20 -23.26
CA LYS A 64 14.35 15.23 -22.43
C LYS A 64 13.33 16.19 -21.82
N GLU A 65 12.24 16.43 -22.54
CA GLU A 65 11.20 17.37 -22.16
C GLU A 65 9.81 16.82 -22.49
N ILE A 66 8.83 17.16 -21.65
CA ILE A 66 7.42 16.95 -21.93
C ILE A 66 6.87 18.29 -22.42
N PRO A 67 6.06 18.31 -23.49
CA PRO A 67 5.52 19.56 -24.01
C PRO A 67 4.61 20.23 -22.97
N ASN A 68 4.36 21.53 -23.16
CA ASN A 68 3.41 22.25 -22.32
C ASN A 68 2.00 21.66 -22.50
N LEU A 69 1.43 21.11 -21.42
CA LEU A 69 0.12 20.45 -21.40
C LEU A 69 -1.02 21.37 -20.94
N SER A 70 -0.82 22.69 -20.83
CA SER A 70 -1.82 23.63 -20.31
C SER A 70 -3.15 23.64 -21.08
N LYS A 71 -3.15 23.19 -22.35
CA LYS A 71 -4.35 23.07 -23.19
C LYS A 71 -5.01 21.70 -23.14
N ALA A 72 -4.41 20.71 -22.47
CA ALA A 72 -4.95 19.37 -22.27
C ALA A 72 -5.84 19.33 -21.01
N THR A 73 -6.85 20.19 -20.93
CA THR A 73 -7.65 20.40 -19.70
C THR A 73 -8.48 19.19 -19.28
N ILE A 74 -8.69 18.24 -20.18
CA ILE A 74 -9.40 16.99 -19.93
C ILE A 74 -8.48 15.76 -19.84
N LEU A 75 -7.16 15.96 -19.73
CA LEU A 75 -6.21 14.86 -19.61
C LEU A 75 -6.48 14.08 -18.32
N GLU A 76 -6.69 12.78 -18.44
CA GLU A 76 -7.00 11.83 -17.36
C GLU A 76 -5.77 11.00 -16.97
N THR A 77 -4.87 10.71 -17.91
CA THR A 77 -3.68 9.88 -17.69
C THR A 77 -2.44 10.45 -18.37
N LEU A 78 -1.34 10.55 -17.61
CA LEU A 78 0.00 10.85 -18.12
C LEU A 78 0.99 9.76 -17.68
N THR A 79 1.49 8.99 -18.64
CA THR A 79 2.49 7.94 -18.43
C THR A 79 3.79 8.31 -19.12
N ILE A 80 4.86 8.43 -18.33
CA ILE A 80 6.22 8.79 -18.75
C ILE A 80 7.26 7.86 -18.08
N THR A 81 6.84 6.66 -17.72
CA THR A 81 7.67 5.64 -17.06
C THR A 81 8.97 5.37 -17.80
N SER A 82 10.10 5.14 -17.12
CA SER A 82 11.39 4.79 -17.74
C SER A 82 11.91 5.80 -18.78
N CYS A 83 11.48 7.07 -18.73
CA CYS A 83 12.05 8.16 -19.52
C CYS A 83 13.35 8.66 -18.87
N THR A 84 14.44 7.91 -19.03
CA THR A 84 15.68 8.12 -18.27
C THR A 84 16.40 9.44 -18.53
N SER A 85 16.18 10.11 -19.68
CA SER A 85 16.75 11.43 -19.96
C SER A 85 15.92 12.60 -19.41
N LEU A 86 14.71 12.34 -18.89
CA LEU A 86 13.82 13.38 -18.40
C LEU A 86 14.33 13.94 -17.08
N VAL A 87 14.46 15.26 -17.00
CA VAL A 87 14.98 15.96 -15.82
C VAL A 87 13.86 16.63 -15.01
N GLU A 88 12.80 17.07 -15.67
CA GLU A 88 11.69 17.78 -15.04
C GLU A 88 10.33 17.35 -15.62
N VAL A 89 9.32 17.33 -14.76
CA VAL A 89 7.92 17.31 -15.18
C VAL A 89 7.44 18.77 -15.31
N PRO A 90 6.78 19.16 -16.42
CA PRO A 90 6.46 20.55 -16.69
C PRO A 90 5.43 21.09 -15.70
N SER A 91 5.61 22.35 -15.29
CA SER A 91 4.69 23.03 -14.35
C SER A 91 3.25 23.06 -14.84
N SER A 92 3.00 22.96 -16.15
CA SER A 92 1.66 22.87 -16.73
C SER A 92 0.83 21.69 -16.20
N VAL A 93 1.44 20.66 -15.60
CA VAL A 93 0.73 19.54 -14.97
C VAL A 93 -0.20 20.02 -13.85
N SER A 94 0.11 21.13 -13.17
CA SER A 94 -0.77 21.70 -12.13
C SER A 94 -2.11 22.23 -12.67
N ASN A 95 -2.24 22.40 -14.00
CA ASN A 95 -3.49 22.82 -14.64
C ASN A 95 -4.37 21.64 -15.12
N LEU A 96 -3.94 20.40 -14.90
CA LEU A 96 -4.63 19.21 -15.40
C LEU A 96 -5.72 18.73 -14.43
N HIS A 97 -6.78 19.52 -14.27
CA HIS A 97 -7.81 19.29 -13.24
C HIS A 97 -8.59 17.97 -13.35
N LYS A 98 -8.47 17.26 -14.48
CA LYS A 98 -9.06 15.92 -14.71
C LYS A 98 -8.04 14.78 -14.59
N LEU A 99 -6.78 15.06 -14.31
CA LEU A 99 -5.72 14.07 -14.21
C LEU A 99 -6.00 13.14 -13.02
N ARG A 100 -6.06 11.85 -13.28
CA ARG A 100 -6.31 10.80 -12.28
C ARG A 100 -5.06 10.00 -11.97
N ASN A 101 -4.21 9.78 -12.99
CA ASN A 101 -3.01 8.98 -12.87
C ASN A 101 -1.80 9.69 -13.49
N LEU A 102 -0.75 9.86 -12.69
CA LEU A 102 0.57 10.30 -13.11
C LEU A 102 1.59 9.18 -12.81
N ASP A 103 2.11 8.56 -13.85
CA ASP A 103 3.19 7.57 -13.73
C ASP A 103 4.49 8.14 -14.31
N ALA A 104 5.40 8.50 -13.42
CA ALA A 104 6.75 8.96 -13.71
C ALA A 104 7.82 8.02 -13.16
N SER A 105 7.44 6.76 -12.89
CA SER A 105 8.35 5.76 -12.33
C SER A 105 9.55 5.49 -13.26
N TRP A 106 10.67 5.04 -12.70
CA TRP A 106 11.92 4.69 -13.37
C TRP A 106 12.58 5.83 -14.16
N CYS A 107 12.19 7.09 -13.94
CA CYS A 107 12.87 8.25 -14.52
C CYS A 107 14.11 8.61 -13.69
N SER A 108 15.22 7.93 -13.93
CA SER A 108 16.40 7.98 -13.06
C SER A 108 17.08 9.36 -12.97
N ASN A 109 16.95 10.22 -13.99
CA ASN A 109 17.48 11.59 -13.97
C ASN A 109 16.48 12.67 -13.50
N LEU A 110 15.23 12.28 -13.19
CA LEU A 110 14.18 13.20 -12.77
C LEU A 110 14.56 13.85 -11.45
N GLN A 111 14.55 15.18 -11.42
CA GLN A 111 14.98 16.01 -10.29
C GLN A 111 13.88 16.95 -9.82
N VAL A 112 13.06 17.43 -10.75
CA VAL A 112 12.06 18.47 -10.49
C VAL A 112 10.67 17.94 -10.80
N ILE A 113 9.80 18.00 -9.80
CA ILE A 113 8.35 17.81 -9.92
C ILE A 113 7.71 19.18 -9.64
N PRO A 114 6.64 19.56 -10.34
CA PRO A 114 5.91 20.79 -10.06
C PRO A 114 5.51 20.86 -8.58
N THR A 115 5.67 22.03 -7.98
CA THR A 115 5.08 22.32 -6.66
C THR A 115 3.59 22.63 -6.82
N ASN A 116 2.81 22.47 -5.75
CA ASN A 116 1.37 22.75 -5.71
C ASN A 116 0.55 21.94 -6.74
N ILE A 117 0.77 20.62 -6.82
CA ILE A 117 -0.11 19.72 -7.57
C ILE A 117 -1.41 19.53 -6.75
N ASN A 118 -2.25 20.56 -6.75
CA ASN A 118 -3.55 20.55 -6.09
C ASN A 118 -4.64 20.14 -7.10
N LEU A 119 -4.62 18.86 -7.48
CA LEU A 119 -5.52 18.31 -8.48
C LEU A 119 -6.57 17.43 -7.81
N ALA A 120 -7.78 17.95 -7.63
CA ALA A 120 -8.86 17.23 -6.94
C ALA A 120 -9.25 15.87 -7.57
N SER A 121 -8.85 15.61 -8.82
CA SER A 121 -9.11 14.33 -9.51
C SER A 121 -7.96 13.31 -9.37
N LEU A 122 -6.80 13.70 -8.83
CA LEU A 122 -5.56 12.93 -8.89
C LEU A 122 -5.53 11.84 -7.82
N GLY A 123 -5.91 10.62 -8.20
CA GLY A 123 -5.96 9.48 -7.29
C GLY A 123 -4.63 8.72 -7.16
N LYS A 124 -3.78 8.71 -8.20
CA LYS A 124 -2.53 7.93 -8.18
C LYS A 124 -1.33 8.70 -8.73
N VAL A 125 -0.23 8.64 -7.99
CA VAL A 125 1.08 9.17 -8.37
C VAL A 125 2.16 8.14 -8.10
N ASP A 126 2.92 7.78 -9.14
CA ASP A 126 4.05 6.86 -9.05
C ASP A 126 5.33 7.53 -9.55
N MET A 127 6.33 7.63 -8.68
CA MET A 127 7.67 8.16 -8.95
C MET A 127 8.75 7.18 -8.46
N LYS A 128 8.42 5.89 -8.40
CA LYS A 128 9.34 4.85 -8.00
C LYS A 128 10.63 4.91 -8.82
N PHE A 129 11.80 4.66 -8.25
CA PHE A 129 13.11 4.64 -8.94
C PHE A 129 13.54 5.99 -9.57
N CYS A 130 12.98 7.11 -9.14
CA CYS A 130 13.50 8.45 -9.46
C CYS A 130 14.71 8.81 -8.59
N SER A 131 15.85 8.17 -8.85
CA SER A 131 17.06 8.20 -8.01
C SER A 131 17.73 9.57 -7.81
N ARG A 132 17.31 10.62 -8.54
CA ARG A 132 17.79 12.00 -8.38
C ARG A 132 16.75 12.95 -7.78
N LEU A 133 15.54 12.48 -7.52
CA LEU A 133 14.48 13.26 -6.90
C LEU A 133 14.77 13.46 -5.42
N ARG A 134 14.90 14.72 -4.98
CA ARG A 134 15.30 15.08 -3.60
C ARG A 134 14.20 15.75 -2.79
N ASN A 135 13.26 16.40 -3.45
CA ASN A 135 12.18 17.11 -2.81
C ASN A 135 10.93 16.25 -2.87
N PHE A 136 10.20 16.18 -1.76
CA PHE A 136 8.89 15.55 -1.74
C PHE A 136 7.91 16.39 -2.58
N PRO A 137 7.06 15.76 -3.39
CA PRO A 137 6.10 16.48 -4.21
C PRO A 137 5.01 17.10 -3.33
N ASP A 138 4.75 18.40 -3.53
CA ASP A 138 3.69 19.10 -2.81
C ASP A 138 2.35 18.86 -3.52
N ILE A 139 1.68 17.76 -3.14
CA ILE A 139 0.41 17.29 -3.70
C ILE A 139 -0.63 17.46 -2.60
N SER A 140 -1.74 18.16 -2.84
CA SER A 140 -2.58 18.62 -1.73
C SER A 140 -4.05 18.18 -1.69
N THR A 141 -4.58 17.40 -2.64
CA THR A 141 -5.94 16.83 -2.50
C THR A 141 -6.18 15.50 -3.23
N ASN A 142 -6.99 14.62 -2.61
CA ASN A 142 -7.60 13.38 -3.15
C ASN A 142 -6.68 12.28 -3.71
N LEU A 143 -5.49 12.13 -3.13
CA LEU A 143 -4.54 11.09 -3.53
C LEU A 143 -4.80 9.80 -2.75
N GLU A 144 -5.09 8.70 -3.43
CA GLU A 144 -5.24 7.37 -2.82
C GLU A 144 -3.87 6.68 -2.69
N THR A 145 -3.06 6.74 -3.74
CA THR A 145 -1.78 6.03 -3.84
C THR A 145 -0.64 6.98 -4.16
N LEU A 146 0.38 6.99 -3.30
CA LEU A 146 1.65 7.68 -3.53
C LEU A 146 2.83 6.72 -3.41
N ASN A 147 3.53 6.49 -4.52
CA ASN A 147 4.79 5.77 -4.52
C ASN A 147 5.95 6.71 -4.83
N VAL A 148 6.85 6.89 -3.85
CA VAL A 148 8.10 7.64 -4.02
C VAL A 148 9.31 6.80 -3.59
N SER A 149 9.22 5.47 -3.71
CA SER A 149 10.30 4.58 -3.32
C SER A 149 11.49 4.65 -4.29
N TYR A 150 12.69 4.32 -3.81
CA TYR A 150 13.96 4.42 -4.54
C TYR A 150 14.27 5.83 -5.04
N THR A 151 13.99 6.83 -4.20
CA THR A 151 14.27 8.26 -4.42
C THR A 151 15.34 8.77 -3.44
N LYS A 152 15.84 10.00 -3.61
CA LYS A 152 16.74 10.67 -2.65
C LYS A 152 16.01 11.69 -1.79
N ILE A 153 14.72 11.47 -1.55
CA ILE A 153 13.92 12.35 -0.71
C ILE A 153 14.39 12.20 0.74
N GLU A 154 14.76 13.31 1.37
CA GLU A 154 15.28 13.32 2.75
C GLU A 154 14.23 13.68 3.80
N ASP A 155 13.20 14.44 3.41
CA ASP A 155 12.18 14.98 4.31
C ASP A 155 10.81 15.02 3.62
N ILE A 156 9.77 14.66 4.37
CA ILE A 156 8.36 14.62 3.95
C ILE A 156 7.51 15.70 4.65
N GLY A 157 8.11 16.56 5.47
CA GLY A 157 7.41 17.71 6.05
C GLY A 157 8.08 18.33 7.27
N SER A 158 9.03 19.26 7.05
CA SER A 158 9.42 20.18 8.11
C SER A 158 9.85 21.57 7.64
N ARG A 159 8.88 22.40 7.21
CA ARG A 159 8.97 23.88 7.34
C ARG A 159 7.59 24.51 7.65
N ASN A 160 7.36 24.76 8.95
CA ASN A 160 6.40 25.70 9.57
C ASN A 160 4.96 25.24 9.93
N LEU A 161 4.77 25.05 11.25
CA LEU A 161 3.70 25.57 12.13
C LEU A 161 2.33 25.89 11.49
N LYS A 162 1.49 24.87 11.28
CA LYS A 162 0.20 24.67 11.99
C LYS A 162 -0.70 23.65 11.29
N THR A 163 -0.63 23.43 9.97
CA THR A 163 -1.51 22.47 9.25
C THR A 163 -1.05 22.19 7.80
N LEU A 164 0.16 21.69 7.54
CA LEU A 164 0.53 21.25 6.17
C LEU A 164 1.44 20.02 6.22
N THR A 165 0.84 18.83 6.19
CA THR A 165 1.52 17.65 5.67
C THR A 165 1.63 17.80 4.15
N HIS A 166 2.81 17.60 3.56
CA HIS A 166 2.92 17.45 2.11
C HIS A 166 2.25 16.16 1.60
N VAL A 167 1.86 15.27 2.52
CA VAL A 167 1.07 14.08 2.24
C VAL A 167 -0.43 14.41 2.39
N PRO A 168 -1.28 14.17 1.37
CA PRO A 168 -2.72 14.35 1.46
C PRO A 168 -3.38 13.47 2.53
N GLU A 169 -4.41 13.99 3.22
CA GLU A 169 -5.20 13.26 4.21
C GLU A 169 -5.90 12.00 3.65
N SER A 170 -6.13 11.97 2.34
CA SER A 170 -6.80 10.89 1.61
C SER A 170 -5.90 9.68 1.29
N VAL A 171 -4.58 9.77 1.53
CA VAL A 171 -3.65 8.71 1.15
C VAL A 171 -3.97 7.44 1.93
N THR A 172 -4.24 6.37 1.20
CA THR A 172 -4.44 5.03 1.76
C THR A 172 -3.19 4.18 1.65
N LEU A 173 -2.36 4.40 0.62
CA LEU A 173 -1.10 3.69 0.41
C LEU A 173 0.06 4.66 0.20
N LEU A 174 1.08 4.54 1.06
CA LEU A 174 2.31 5.31 1.01
C LEU A 174 3.53 4.38 1.00
N ASP A 175 4.30 4.40 -0.09
CA ASP A 175 5.57 3.66 -0.21
C ASP A 175 6.75 4.64 -0.24
N LEU A 176 7.58 4.55 0.81
CA LEU A 176 8.76 5.37 1.09
C LEU A 176 10.06 4.54 1.09
N SER A 177 10.00 3.32 0.55
CA SER A 177 11.11 2.38 0.58
C SER A 177 12.33 2.90 -0.18
N ASN A 178 13.54 2.59 0.28
CA ASN A 178 14.81 2.93 -0.36
C ASN A 178 14.98 4.44 -0.58
N SER A 179 14.37 5.26 0.29
CA SER A 179 14.53 6.72 0.33
C SER A 179 15.50 7.16 1.44
N ASP A 180 16.04 8.37 1.34
CA ASP A 180 16.98 8.95 2.32
C ASP A 180 16.25 9.60 3.54
N ILE A 181 14.99 9.19 3.80
CA ILE A 181 14.12 9.73 4.85
C ILE A 181 14.68 9.39 6.24
N LYS A 182 14.77 10.41 7.10
CA LYS A 182 15.35 10.29 8.46
C LYS A 182 14.31 10.13 9.56
N ARG A 183 13.14 10.74 9.38
CA ARG A 183 12.04 10.74 10.35
C ARG A 183 10.72 10.76 9.61
N ILE A 184 9.75 10.02 10.11
CA ILE A 184 8.37 10.11 9.67
C ILE A 184 7.67 11.05 10.66
N PRO A 185 7.10 12.17 10.21
CA PRO A 185 6.32 13.04 11.07
C PRO A 185 5.11 12.31 11.64
N ASP A 186 4.76 12.62 12.89
CA ASP A 186 3.59 12.03 13.57
C ASP A 186 2.30 12.27 12.77
N SER A 187 2.25 13.39 12.03
CA SER A 187 1.14 13.74 11.14
C SER A 187 0.93 12.80 9.95
N VAL A 188 1.95 12.06 9.52
CA VAL A 188 1.82 11.02 8.47
C VAL A 188 1.23 9.73 9.07
N ILE A 189 1.61 9.41 10.30
CA ILE A 189 1.13 8.22 11.02
C ILE A 189 -0.30 8.46 11.52
N SER A 190 -0.67 9.72 11.81
CA SER A 190 -2.02 10.11 12.20
C SER A 190 -2.98 10.32 11.02
N LEU A 191 -2.56 10.05 9.78
CA LEU A 191 -3.46 10.18 8.62
C LEU A 191 -4.65 9.23 8.78
N PRO A 192 -5.90 9.73 8.73
CA PRO A 192 -7.08 8.96 9.11
C PRO A 192 -7.38 7.79 8.16
N TRP A 193 -6.93 7.90 6.91
CA TRP A 193 -7.22 6.92 5.86
C TRP A 193 -6.00 6.07 5.47
N LEU A 194 -4.83 6.29 6.08
CA LEU A 194 -3.61 5.54 5.74
C LEU A 194 -3.74 4.09 6.21
N ARG A 195 -3.81 3.18 5.23
CA ARG A 195 -3.96 1.73 5.47
C ARG A 195 -2.65 0.98 5.30
N ASP A 196 -1.85 1.39 4.32
CA ASP A 196 -0.63 0.69 3.91
C ASP A 196 0.56 1.67 3.94
N LEU A 197 1.51 1.43 4.86
CA LEU A 197 2.77 2.19 4.95
C LEU A 197 3.96 1.23 4.78
N THR A 198 4.74 1.46 3.72
CA THR A 198 5.90 0.63 3.38
C THR A 198 7.21 1.42 3.46
N LEU A 199 8.13 0.93 4.28
CA LEU A 199 9.49 1.46 4.48
C LEU A 199 10.49 0.32 4.48
N GLU A 200 11.11 0.07 3.33
CA GLU A 200 12.21 -0.90 3.24
C GLU A 200 13.54 -0.16 3.01
N ASN A 201 14.66 -0.57 3.63
CA ASN A 201 16.01 -0.13 3.23
C ASN A 201 16.26 1.41 3.14
N CYS A 202 15.73 2.23 4.05
CA CYS A 202 16.04 3.67 4.10
C CYS A 202 17.51 3.94 4.52
N THR A 203 18.42 4.03 3.54
CA THR A 203 19.88 4.15 3.76
C THR A 203 20.39 5.60 3.76
N LYS A 204 21.66 5.79 4.12
CA LYS A 204 22.48 6.94 3.71
C LYS A 204 23.62 6.36 2.85
N ASN A 205 23.65 6.70 1.56
CA ASN A 205 24.60 6.25 0.51
C ASN A 205 26.09 6.24 0.97
N ASN A 206 27.03 5.40 0.52
CA ASN A 206 27.30 4.77 -0.79
C ASN A 206 28.00 3.40 -0.60
N SER A 207 27.49 2.31 -1.17
CA SER A 207 28.24 1.29 -1.93
C SER A 207 27.30 0.14 -2.29
N LEU A 208 27.50 -0.47 -3.45
CA LEU A 208 26.81 -1.68 -3.93
C LEU A 208 27.01 -2.94 -3.05
N LYS A 209 27.45 -2.80 -1.80
CA LYS A 209 27.69 -3.89 -0.85
C LYS A 209 27.46 -3.45 0.62
N ALA A 210 26.25 -3.02 0.99
CA ALA A 210 25.68 -3.15 2.36
C ALA A 210 24.34 -2.41 2.46
N ASN A 211 23.22 -3.12 2.30
CA ASN A 211 21.87 -2.59 2.53
C ASN A 211 21.47 -2.83 3.99
N ILE A 212 21.40 -1.78 4.82
CA ILE A 212 20.76 -1.80 6.14
C ILE A 212 20.17 -0.40 6.40
N CYS A 213 18.87 -0.29 6.70
CA CYS A 213 18.20 0.97 7.00
C CYS A 213 18.81 1.59 8.27
N ALA A 214 19.58 2.67 8.08
CA ALA A 214 20.48 3.25 9.08
C ALA A 214 20.04 4.64 9.57
N SER A 215 18.94 5.16 9.05
CA SER A 215 18.52 6.55 9.23
C SER A 215 17.27 6.69 10.10
N LEU A 216 16.28 5.82 9.94
CA LEU A 216 15.04 5.88 10.72
C LEU A 216 15.28 5.37 12.15
N LYS A 217 15.08 6.25 13.13
CA LYS A 217 15.26 5.95 14.56
C LYS A 217 13.95 5.93 15.34
N ARG A 218 13.06 6.88 15.05
CA ARG A 218 11.85 7.18 15.83
C ARG A 218 10.63 7.19 14.93
N VAL A 219 9.56 6.59 15.44
CA VAL A 219 8.22 6.60 14.88
C VAL A 219 7.28 6.71 16.10
N SER A 220 6.54 7.82 16.25
CA SER A 220 5.57 7.97 17.34
C SER A 220 4.22 7.48 16.89
N PHE A 221 3.54 6.70 17.73
CA PHE A 221 2.20 6.20 17.46
C PHE A 221 1.27 6.64 18.59
N ASP A 222 0.60 7.77 18.40
CA ASP A 222 -0.29 8.35 19.43
C ASP A 222 -1.78 8.09 19.16
N PHE A 223 -2.13 7.26 18.17
CA PHE A 223 -3.53 7.07 17.73
C PHE A 223 -3.89 5.61 17.43
N ASN A 224 -5.18 5.26 17.57
CA ASN A 224 -5.78 3.93 17.34
C ASN A 224 -6.19 3.70 15.87
N ASN A 225 -5.35 4.04 14.90
CA ASN A 225 -5.67 3.81 13.49
C ASN A 225 -5.64 2.31 13.16
N LEU A 226 -6.58 1.84 12.34
CA LEU A 226 -6.62 0.47 11.81
C LEU A 226 -5.76 0.42 10.55
N PHE A 227 -4.55 -0.09 10.68
CA PHE A 227 -3.65 -0.25 9.54
C PHE A 227 -3.83 -1.64 8.94
N ARG A 228 -3.90 -1.71 7.61
CA ARG A 228 -3.92 -2.99 6.92
C ARG A 228 -2.51 -3.59 6.93
N VAL A 229 -1.50 -2.86 6.45
CA VAL A 229 -0.11 -3.34 6.38
C VAL A 229 0.90 -2.31 6.88
N PHE A 230 1.84 -2.77 7.72
CA PHE A 230 3.06 -2.03 8.06
C PHE A 230 4.31 -2.83 7.74
N THR A 231 5.27 -2.23 7.04
CA THR A 231 6.54 -2.90 6.78
C THR A 231 7.71 -1.96 7.04
N PHE A 232 8.57 -2.32 7.99
CA PHE A 232 9.81 -1.62 8.37
C PHE A 232 11.04 -2.50 8.08
N ASN A 233 11.11 -3.08 6.89
CA ASN A 233 12.17 -4.03 6.54
C ASN A 233 13.57 -3.39 6.62
N ASN A 234 14.47 -4.09 7.31
CA ASN A 234 15.86 -3.79 7.59
C ASN A 234 16.11 -2.50 8.39
N CYS A 235 15.10 -1.91 9.07
CA CYS A 235 15.25 -0.68 9.85
C CYS A 235 15.82 -0.88 11.26
N LEU A 236 17.05 -1.40 11.32
CA LEU A 236 17.69 -1.89 12.55
C LEU A 236 17.92 -0.83 13.65
N LYS A 237 17.81 0.46 13.33
CA LYS A 237 17.95 1.56 14.31
C LYS A 237 16.63 2.03 14.91
N LEU A 238 15.51 1.39 14.56
CA LEU A 238 14.22 1.65 15.18
C LEU A 238 14.34 1.39 16.68
N ASP A 239 14.07 2.40 17.50
CA ASP A 239 14.17 2.27 18.94
C ASP A 239 13.10 1.34 19.52
N GLU A 240 13.31 0.93 20.78
CA GLU A 240 12.45 -0.03 21.45
C GLU A 240 11.03 0.51 21.63
N GLU A 241 10.89 1.79 21.98
CA GLU A 241 9.59 2.47 22.10
C GLU A 241 8.79 2.40 20.79
N ALA A 242 9.41 2.68 19.64
CA ALA A 242 8.75 2.59 18.34
C ALA A 242 8.36 1.14 17.99
N ARG A 243 9.20 0.15 18.30
CA ARG A 243 8.85 -1.28 18.10
C ARG A 243 7.64 -1.68 18.96
N ILE A 244 7.65 -1.30 20.24
CA ILE A 244 6.53 -1.55 21.17
C ILE A 244 5.26 -0.86 20.67
N GLY A 245 5.37 0.39 20.19
CA GLY A 245 4.28 1.12 19.56
C GLY A 245 3.64 0.31 18.43
N ILE A 246 4.44 -0.17 17.47
CA ILE A 246 3.98 -1.00 16.34
C ILE A 246 3.29 -2.28 16.84
N ILE A 247 3.87 -2.97 17.83
CA ILE A 247 3.29 -4.22 18.38
C ILE A 247 1.92 -3.96 19.02
N LYS A 248 1.75 -2.81 19.67
CA LYS A 248 0.50 -2.43 20.33
C LYS A 248 -0.59 -2.02 19.33
N GLN A 249 -0.24 -1.44 18.18
CA GLN A 249 -1.18 -0.96 17.16
C GLN A 249 -2.17 -2.00 16.65
N LYS A 250 -3.35 -1.53 16.21
CA LYS A 250 -4.34 -2.38 15.55
C LYS A 250 -3.91 -2.58 14.09
N VAL A 251 -3.51 -3.80 13.77
CA VAL A 251 -3.09 -4.19 12.42
C VAL A 251 -4.06 -5.25 11.93
N ASP A 252 -4.72 -5.00 10.81
CA ASP A 252 -5.75 -5.88 10.26
C ASP A 252 -5.15 -7.03 9.45
N TRP A 253 -4.01 -6.83 8.78
CA TRP A 253 -3.37 -7.87 7.98
C TRP A 253 -2.01 -8.30 8.54
N PHE A 254 -0.96 -7.49 8.43
CA PHE A 254 0.35 -7.84 9.00
C PHE A 254 1.25 -6.63 9.23
N ALA A 255 2.17 -6.77 10.18
CA ALA A 255 3.28 -5.88 10.43
C ALA A 255 4.61 -6.65 10.31
N CYS A 256 5.63 -6.03 9.73
CA CYS A 256 6.99 -6.57 9.71
C CYS A 256 7.96 -5.54 10.28
N LEU A 257 8.76 -5.93 11.26
CA LEU A 257 9.75 -5.08 11.90
C LEU A 257 11.04 -5.85 12.21
N PRO A 258 12.19 -5.17 12.35
CA PRO A 258 13.44 -5.84 12.66
C PRO A 258 13.44 -6.30 14.12
N GLY A 259 13.92 -7.52 14.35
CA GLY A 259 14.02 -8.09 15.69
C GLY A 259 14.59 -9.50 15.64
N LYS A 260 15.34 -9.86 16.68
CA LYS A 260 16.06 -11.14 16.77
C LYS A 260 15.35 -12.19 17.60
N GLU A 261 14.42 -11.75 18.44
CA GLU A 261 13.73 -12.57 19.42
C GLU A 261 12.29 -12.10 19.52
N ILE A 262 11.39 -12.99 19.90
CA ILE A 262 9.99 -12.64 20.11
C ILE A 262 9.85 -11.63 21.26
N PRO A 263 9.19 -10.47 21.06
CA PRO A 263 9.06 -9.41 22.06
C PRO A 263 8.36 -9.86 23.36
N ALA A 264 8.65 -9.20 24.48
CA ALA A 264 8.07 -9.50 25.80
C ALA A 264 6.54 -9.34 25.85
N GLU A 265 5.97 -8.57 24.94
CA GLU A 265 4.54 -8.35 24.79
C GLU A 265 3.78 -9.63 24.43
N PHE A 266 4.45 -10.66 23.88
CA PHE A 266 3.85 -11.96 23.59
C PHE A 266 3.99 -12.87 24.82
N THR A 267 2.85 -13.17 25.46
CA THR A 267 2.81 -13.88 26.74
C THR A 267 3.16 -15.35 26.63
N HIS A 268 2.86 -15.97 25.49
CA HIS A 268 3.21 -17.35 25.20
C HIS A 268 4.27 -17.36 24.11
N LYS A 269 5.39 -18.04 24.33
CA LYS A 269 6.51 -18.11 23.39
C LYS A 269 7.02 -19.54 23.29
N ALA A 270 7.46 -19.93 22.10
CA ALA A 270 8.10 -21.22 21.88
C ALA A 270 9.20 -21.11 20.81
N THR A 271 10.24 -21.93 20.98
CA THR A 271 11.21 -22.19 19.92
C THR A 271 10.61 -23.16 18.93
N GLY A 272 10.75 -22.88 17.64
CA GLY A 272 10.12 -23.64 16.56
C GLY A 272 8.80 -23.02 16.10
N ASN A 273 7.96 -23.85 15.48
CA ASN A 273 6.81 -23.41 14.71
C ASN A 273 5.46 -23.68 15.39
N SER A 274 5.43 -24.12 16.64
CA SER A 274 4.18 -24.40 17.35
C SER A 274 4.19 -23.98 18.81
N ILE A 275 3.02 -23.60 19.32
CA ILE A 275 2.77 -23.26 20.72
C ILE A 275 1.57 -24.07 21.21
N THR A 276 1.75 -24.76 22.32
CA THR A 276 0.64 -25.43 23.03
C THR A 276 0.31 -24.64 24.29
N MET A 277 -0.96 -24.26 24.44
CA MET A 277 -1.47 -23.58 25.61
C MET A 277 -2.44 -24.48 26.36
N THR A 278 -2.32 -24.51 27.68
CA THR A 278 -3.23 -25.24 28.57
C THR A 278 -4.04 -24.23 29.38
N PHE A 279 -5.36 -24.42 29.42
CA PHE A 279 -6.26 -23.57 30.20
C PHE A 279 -6.85 -24.38 31.35
N SER A 280 -6.70 -23.85 32.57
CA SER A 280 -7.29 -24.41 33.78
C SER A 280 -8.58 -23.67 34.09
N LEU A 281 -9.68 -24.37 34.35
CA LEU A 281 -10.92 -23.73 34.82
C LEU A 281 -10.68 -23.10 36.20
N GLY A 282 -10.93 -21.79 36.32
CA GLY A 282 -10.95 -21.09 37.62
C GLY A 282 -10.57 -19.61 37.62
N GLY A 283 -10.07 -19.05 36.52
CA GLY A 283 -9.91 -17.60 36.32
C GLY A 283 -10.93 -17.08 35.31
N GLU A 284 -11.39 -15.84 35.45
CA GLU A 284 -12.48 -15.20 34.68
C GLU A 284 -12.28 -15.10 33.14
N GLU A 285 -11.27 -15.75 32.56
CA GLU A 285 -11.02 -15.75 31.10
C GLU A 285 -11.21 -17.15 30.52
N GLY A 286 -12.47 -17.54 30.27
CA GLY A 286 -12.78 -18.71 29.46
C GLY A 286 -12.29 -18.55 28.02
N PHE A 287 -11.62 -19.56 27.46
CA PHE A 287 -11.09 -19.53 26.11
C PHE A 287 -12.16 -19.89 25.08
N SER A 288 -12.54 -18.95 24.20
CA SER A 288 -13.54 -19.18 23.15
C SER A 288 -12.90 -19.35 21.77
N ALA A 289 -13.55 -20.08 20.87
CA ALA A 289 -13.18 -20.10 19.45
C ALA A 289 -13.24 -18.70 18.82
N SER A 290 -13.97 -17.74 19.40
CA SER A 290 -13.99 -16.35 18.97
C SER A 290 -12.88 -15.48 19.56
N THR A 291 -12.04 -16.01 20.46
CA THR A 291 -10.98 -15.23 21.11
C THR A 291 -9.96 -14.74 20.08
N ARG A 292 -9.79 -13.42 20.02
CA ARG A 292 -8.80 -12.75 19.17
C ARG A 292 -7.40 -12.91 19.75
N PHE A 293 -6.42 -13.11 18.89
CA PHE A 293 -5.01 -13.20 19.27
C PHE A 293 -4.14 -12.40 18.31
N LYS A 294 -2.95 -12.02 18.79
CA LYS A 294 -1.85 -11.57 17.95
C LYS A 294 -0.80 -12.66 17.96
N ALA A 295 -0.31 -13.04 16.78
CA ALA A 295 0.83 -13.93 16.66
C ALA A 295 2.03 -13.15 16.16
N CYS A 296 3.21 -13.52 16.65
CA CYS A 296 4.50 -13.05 16.18
C CYS A 296 5.39 -14.23 15.87
N PHE A 297 6.18 -14.14 14.82
CA PHE A 297 7.10 -15.19 14.45
C PHE A 297 8.37 -14.62 13.85
N LEU A 298 9.45 -15.33 14.14
CA LEU A 298 10.79 -15.11 13.62
C LEU A 298 11.05 -16.13 12.52
N LEU A 299 11.34 -15.66 11.31
CA LEU A 299 11.63 -16.53 10.18
C LEU A 299 13.15 -16.68 9.96
N SER A 300 13.57 -17.86 9.49
CA SER A 300 14.92 -18.09 9.01
C SER A 300 15.27 -17.14 7.86
N THR A 301 16.48 -16.60 7.85
CA THR A 301 16.98 -15.79 6.74
C THR A 301 17.08 -16.66 5.48
N ILE A 302 16.49 -16.20 4.37
CA ILE A 302 16.61 -16.87 3.06
C ILE A 302 17.13 -15.84 2.06
N GLU A 303 18.17 -16.22 1.33
CA GLU A 303 18.84 -15.38 0.34
C GLU A 303 18.13 -15.38 -1.03
N ASP A 304 16.80 -15.19 -1.13
CA ASP A 304 16.14 -15.24 -2.45
C ASP A 304 14.87 -14.36 -2.59
N TYR A 305 14.54 -14.02 -3.83
CA TYR A 305 13.43 -13.15 -4.27
C TYR A 305 12.10 -13.89 -4.37
N TYR A 306 11.52 -14.34 -3.25
CA TYR A 306 10.21 -15.01 -3.28
C TYR A 306 9.18 -14.35 -2.37
N LYS A 307 7.94 -14.30 -2.86
CA LYS A 307 6.78 -13.97 -2.03
C LYS A 307 6.65 -15.06 -0.97
N LYS A 308 6.34 -14.68 0.27
CA LYS A 308 6.11 -15.65 1.36
C LYS A 308 4.61 -15.77 1.62
N SER A 309 4.11 -16.99 1.71
CA SER A 309 2.79 -17.30 2.26
C SER A 309 2.97 -17.88 3.64
N ILE A 310 2.27 -17.30 4.60
CA ILE A 310 2.36 -17.68 6.01
C ILE A 310 1.01 -18.22 6.40
N ARG A 311 1.01 -19.44 6.90
CA ARG A 311 -0.19 -20.10 7.39
C ARG A 311 -0.09 -20.17 8.91
N CYS A 312 -1.16 -19.74 9.56
CA CYS A 312 -1.40 -19.97 10.96
C CYS A 312 -2.59 -20.91 11.08
N GLU A 313 -2.42 -21.97 11.86
CA GLU A 313 -3.46 -22.93 12.15
C GLU A 313 -3.68 -22.96 13.65
N ARG A 314 -4.95 -22.92 14.06
CA ARG A 314 -5.38 -23.09 15.44
C ARG A 314 -6.20 -24.38 15.54
N SER A 315 -5.82 -25.27 16.44
CA SER A 315 -6.50 -26.55 16.66
C SER A 315 -6.70 -26.85 18.15
N LYS A 316 -7.70 -27.67 18.48
CA LYS A 316 -7.92 -28.26 19.82
C LYS A 316 -7.99 -29.77 19.65
N GLY A 317 -6.99 -30.49 20.17
CA GLY A 317 -6.80 -31.91 19.88
C GLY A 317 -6.61 -32.17 18.38
N ARG A 318 -7.46 -33.00 17.77
CA ARG A 318 -7.46 -33.29 16.33
C ARG A 318 -8.38 -32.38 15.51
N VAL A 319 -9.10 -31.46 16.15
CA VAL A 319 -10.09 -30.60 15.50
C VAL A 319 -9.44 -29.26 15.15
N GLN A 320 -9.45 -28.93 13.87
CA GLN A 320 -8.99 -27.64 13.36
C GLN A 320 -10.08 -26.59 13.57
N ILE A 321 -9.73 -25.47 14.21
CA ILE A 321 -10.66 -24.40 14.61
C ILE A 321 -10.57 -23.21 13.65
N ASN A 322 -9.37 -22.84 13.19
CA ASN A 322 -9.16 -21.72 12.28
C ASN A 322 -7.88 -21.90 11.46
N ILE A 323 -7.92 -21.46 10.20
CA ILE A 323 -6.74 -21.32 9.34
C ILE A 323 -6.70 -19.89 8.80
N GLY A 324 -5.60 -19.18 9.05
CA GLY A 324 -5.31 -17.90 8.41
C GLY A 324 -4.19 -18.03 7.39
N TYR A 325 -4.35 -17.43 6.20
CA TYR A 325 -3.29 -17.27 5.20
C TYR A 325 -2.92 -15.81 5.04
N HIS A 326 -1.64 -15.49 5.22
CA HIS A 326 -1.12 -14.14 5.00
C HIS A 326 -0.05 -14.17 3.91
N PHE A 327 -0.25 -13.34 2.89
CA PHE A 327 0.74 -13.10 1.85
C PHE A 327 1.64 -11.93 2.27
N VAL A 328 2.94 -12.16 2.33
CA VAL A 328 3.94 -11.11 2.57
C VAL A 328 4.56 -10.74 1.22
N PRO A 329 4.21 -9.59 0.62
CA PRO A 329 4.93 -9.06 -0.53
C PRO A 329 6.30 -8.57 -0.06
N LEU A 330 7.35 -9.38 -0.24
CA LEU A 330 8.72 -8.91 -0.09
C LEU A 330 9.14 -8.26 -1.42
N SER A 331 9.23 -6.92 -1.44
CA SER A 331 9.61 -6.15 -2.63
C SER A 331 11.13 -6.02 -2.83
N SER A 332 11.96 -6.49 -1.89
CA SER A 332 13.42 -6.46 -2.02
C SER A 332 14.06 -7.82 -1.68
N PRO A 333 15.21 -8.16 -2.29
CA PRO A 333 16.04 -9.24 -1.79
C PRO A 333 16.58 -8.81 -0.42
N THR A 334 16.94 -9.78 0.42
CA THR A 334 17.64 -9.61 1.69
C THR A 334 16.81 -9.12 2.88
N SER A 335 16.11 -10.05 3.54
CA SER A 335 16.18 -10.10 5.02
C SER A 335 17.49 -10.81 5.39
N ARG A 336 18.62 -10.09 5.27
CA ARG A 336 19.92 -10.55 5.84
C ARG A 336 19.96 -10.35 7.36
N SER A 337 18.94 -9.71 7.91
CA SER A 337 18.70 -9.57 9.34
C SER A 337 17.41 -10.28 9.72
N GLU A 338 17.35 -10.74 10.96
CA GLU A 338 16.17 -11.35 11.58
C GLU A 338 15.05 -10.32 11.66
N HIS A 339 13.85 -10.72 11.23
CA HIS A 339 12.65 -9.91 11.25
C HIS A 339 11.54 -10.63 11.98
N LEU A 340 10.81 -9.85 12.74
CA LEU A 340 9.59 -10.23 13.39
C LEU A 340 8.43 -9.87 12.46
N PHE A 341 7.61 -10.86 12.20
CA PHE A 341 6.34 -10.68 11.53
C PHE A 341 5.26 -10.82 12.58
N ILE A 342 4.28 -9.93 12.52
CA ILE A 342 3.18 -9.87 13.47
C ILE A 342 1.91 -9.80 12.65
N PHE A 343 0.95 -10.65 12.96
CA PHE A 343 -0.41 -10.48 12.45
C PHE A 343 -1.39 -10.56 13.59
N ARG A 344 -2.53 -9.91 13.37
CA ARG A 344 -3.71 -10.10 14.19
C ARG A 344 -4.53 -11.20 13.53
N ALA A 345 -4.84 -12.24 14.30
CA ALA A 345 -5.79 -13.26 13.88
C ALA A 345 -6.97 -13.21 14.85
N GLY A 346 -8.14 -12.90 14.31
CA GLY A 346 -9.40 -13.05 15.01
C GLY A 346 -10.27 -14.08 14.29
N PRO A 347 -11.52 -14.26 14.72
CA PRO A 347 -12.53 -14.86 13.87
C PRO A 347 -12.82 -13.85 12.74
N PHE A 348 -12.11 -13.90 11.62
CA PHE A 348 -12.33 -12.95 10.53
C PHE A 348 -12.28 -13.58 9.14
N ASP A 349 -13.15 -12.99 8.33
CA ASP A 349 -13.35 -13.07 6.88
C ASP A 349 -14.00 -14.36 6.33
N GLU A 350 -15.01 -14.12 5.49
CA GLU A 350 -16.20 -14.90 5.11
C GLU A 350 -15.97 -16.28 4.48
N GLU A 351 -14.74 -16.83 4.48
CA GLU A 351 -14.41 -18.07 3.77
C GLU A 351 -13.94 -19.23 4.67
N ASN A 352 -13.74 -19.04 5.98
CA ASN A 352 -13.24 -20.11 6.84
C ASN A 352 -14.25 -20.56 7.91
N VAL A 353 -14.64 -21.82 7.82
CA VAL A 353 -15.60 -22.50 8.70
C VAL A 353 -15.08 -22.51 10.14
N SER A 354 -15.70 -21.71 11.01
CA SER A 354 -15.57 -21.86 12.46
C SER A 354 -16.51 -22.98 12.93
N LEU A 355 -15.96 -24.06 13.48
CA LEU A 355 -16.74 -25.02 14.25
C LEU A 355 -16.71 -24.57 15.73
N GLU A 356 -17.88 -24.41 16.34
CA GLU A 356 -17.98 -24.24 17.79
C GLU A 356 -17.43 -25.50 18.46
N VAL A 357 -16.39 -25.35 19.29
CA VAL A 357 -15.80 -26.47 20.03
C VAL A 357 -16.09 -26.27 21.52
N ASP A 358 -16.63 -27.32 22.13
CA ASP A 358 -17.11 -27.39 23.52
C ASP A 358 -16.11 -26.86 24.56
N GLU A 359 -16.60 -26.20 25.62
CA GLU A 359 -15.87 -25.43 26.66
C GLU A 359 -15.11 -26.31 27.68
N THR A 360 -14.65 -27.48 27.27
CA THR A 360 -13.88 -28.39 28.14
C THR A 360 -12.39 -28.02 28.20
N ILE A 361 -11.72 -28.40 29.30
CA ILE A 361 -10.25 -28.35 29.43
C ILE A 361 -9.65 -28.98 28.18
N GLY A 362 -8.90 -28.20 27.41
CA GLY A 362 -8.23 -28.73 26.24
C GLY A 362 -7.00 -27.92 25.89
N GLU A 363 -6.00 -28.63 25.40
CA GLU A 363 -4.81 -28.06 24.81
C GLU A 363 -5.18 -27.37 23.50
N ILE A 364 -4.91 -26.08 23.40
CA ILE A 364 -4.99 -25.33 22.15
C ILE A 364 -3.59 -25.29 21.56
N VAL A 365 -3.47 -25.75 20.33
CA VAL A 365 -2.22 -25.72 19.57
C VAL A 365 -2.33 -24.65 18.50
N PHE A 366 -1.34 -23.77 18.47
CA PHE A 366 -1.07 -22.92 17.32
C PHE A 366 0.08 -23.52 16.54
N GLU A 367 -0.12 -23.73 15.25
CA GLU A 367 0.93 -24.16 14.34
C GLU A 367 1.14 -23.09 13.25
N PHE A 368 2.40 -22.79 12.99
CA PHE A 368 2.83 -21.81 12.02
C PHE A 368 3.61 -22.51 10.91
N SER A 369 3.38 -22.13 9.67
CA SER A 369 4.19 -22.58 8.54
C SER A 369 4.41 -21.47 7.53
N CYS A 370 5.57 -21.47 6.88
CA CYS A 370 5.93 -20.48 5.87
C CYS A 370 6.32 -21.19 4.58
N ARG A 371 5.68 -20.80 3.47
CA ARG A 371 5.93 -21.32 2.13
C ARG A 371 6.44 -20.20 1.21
N LEU A 372 7.43 -20.51 0.38
CA LEU A 372 7.85 -19.61 -0.70
C LEU A 372 6.96 -19.81 -1.92
N LEU A 373 6.51 -18.72 -2.53
CA LEU A 373 5.74 -18.68 -3.76
C LEU A 373 6.64 -18.22 -4.91
N GLY A 374 6.85 -19.08 -5.91
CA GLY A 374 7.64 -18.82 -7.12
C GLY A 374 7.43 -19.88 -8.22
N ASP A 375 7.75 -19.53 -9.46
CA ASP A 375 7.44 -20.31 -10.69
C ASP A 375 8.45 -21.42 -11.05
N LEU A 376 9.29 -21.92 -10.12
CA LEU A 376 10.29 -22.94 -10.46
C LEU A 376 10.37 -24.06 -9.40
N LYS A 377 10.67 -25.26 -9.92
CA LYS A 377 10.55 -26.62 -9.34
C LYS A 377 11.34 -26.91 -8.05
N ASP A 378 11.95 -25.92 -7.41
CA ASP A 378 12.74 -26.07 -6.19
C ASP A 378 12.18 -25.18 -5.07
N TYR A 379 11.17 -25.67 -4.37
CA TYR A 379 10.65 -25.02 -3.16
C TYR A 379 11.71 -25.10 -2.05
N LYS A 380 12.41 -24.00 -1.77
CA LYS A 380 13.14 -23.87 -0.49
C LYS A 380 12.11 -23.61 0.62
N GLU A 381 12.19 -24.37 1.70
CA GLU A 381 11.32 -24.16 2.87
C GLU A 381 11.81 -23.00 3.73
N CYS A 382 10.90 -22.11 4.12
CA CYS A 382 11.16 -21.09 5.12
C CYS A 382 10.78 -21.63 6.50
N LYS A 383 11.74 -21.64 7.42
CA LYS A 383 11.54 -22.18 8.76
C LYS A 383 11.12 -21.08 9.72
N VAL A 384 10.11 -21.36 10.53
CA VAL A 384 9.77 -20.56 11.70
C VAL A 384 10.73 -20.97 12.81
N MET A 385 11.57 -20.03 13.25
CA MET A 385 12.62 -20.25 14.24
C MET A 385 12.08 -20.09 15.66
N GLU A 386 11.24 -19.07 15.85
CA GLU A 386 10.53 -18.79 17.09
C GLU A 386 9.14 -18.28 16.77
N CYS A 387 8.20 -18.54 17.67
CA CYS A 387 6.87 -18.00 17.60
C CYS A 387 6.40 -17.52 18.98
N GLY A 388 5.45 -16.59 18.96
CA GLY A 388 4.78 -16.09 20.15
C GLY A 388 3.33 -15.76 19.88
N VAL A 389 2.49 -15.94 20.89
CA VAL A 389 1.07 -15.60 20.85
C VAL A 389 0.72 -14.74 22.05
N ARG A 390 -0.03 -13.68 21.78
CA ARG A 390 -0.68 -12.83 22.77
C ARG A 390 -2.17 -12.90 22.58
N ILE A 391 -2.86 -13.26 23.64
CA ILE A 391 -4.31 -13.35 23.68
C ILE A 391 -4.84 -11.97 24.07
N SER A 392 -5.90 -11.49 23.41
CA SER A 392 -6.47 -10.18 23.72
C SER A 392 -7.80 -10.39 24.47
N SER A 393 -7.84 -10.07 25.77
CA SER A 393 -9.06 -10.13 26.58
C SER A 393 -9.98 -8.91 26.44
N GLU A 394 -9.52 -7.84 25.81
CA GLU A 394 -10.32 -6.62 25.59
C GLU A 394 -10.59 -6.42 24.08
N GLU A 395 -11.84 -6.61 23.67
CA GLU A 395 -12.53 -5.87 22.60
C GLU A 395 -13.99 -6.40 22.43
N ILE A 396 -14.73 -6.49 23.54
CA ILE A 396 -16.19 -6.40 23.48
C ILE A 396 -16.53 -4.93 23.69
N GLU A 397 -16.45 -4.12 22.63
CA GLU A 397 -17.23 -2.88 22.57
C GLU A 397 -17.29 -2.35 21.13
N SER A 398 -18.52 -2.34 20.60
CA SER A 398 -19.00 -1.67 19.39
C SER A 398 -18.54 -2.20 18.01
N CYS A 399 -19.05 -3.38 17.64
CA CYS A 399 -19.62 -3.53 16.30
C CYS A 399 -21.14 -3.52 16.44
N SER A 400 -21.72 -2.33 16.64
CA SER A 400 -23.15 -2.15 16.40
C SER A 400 -23.38 -2.19 14.89
N SER A 401 -23.81 -3.36 14.44
CA SER A 401 -24.61 -3.64 13.24
C SER A 401 -25.12 -2.42 12.47
N SER A 402 -24.59 -2.20 11.27
CA SER A 402 -25.40 -1.68 10.16
C SER A 402 -25.97 -2.87 9.40
N GLU A 403 -27.13 -3.36 9.83
CA GLU A 403 -27.95 -4.25 9.01
C GLU A 403 -28.34 -3.50 7.73
N VAL A 404 -27.71 -3.86 6.61
CA VAL A 404 -28.23 -3.53 5.29
C VAL A 404 -29.22 -4.63 4.94
N GLY A 405 -30.50 -4.37 5.23
CA GLY A 405 -31.58 -5.26 4.85
C GLY A 405 -31.71 -5.35 3.33
N TYR A 406 -31.27 -6.47 2.76
CA TYR A 406 -31.72 -6.91 1.45
C TYR A 406 -33.14 -7.46 1.60
N SER A 407 -34.13 -6.75 1.07
CA SER A 407 -35.47 -7.31 0.87
C SER A 407 -35.52 -7.93 -0.52
N GLU A 408 -35.50 -9.26 -0.56
CA GLU A 408 -35.90 -10.02 -1.75
C GLU A 408 -37.42 -9.92 -1.90
N THR A 409 -37.83 -9.49 -3.08
CA THR A 409 -39.20 -9.52 -3.56
C THR A 409 -39.63 -10.95 -3.83
N GLU A 410 -40.56 -11.48 -3.03
CA GLU A 410 -41.40 -12.60 -3.46
C GLU A 410 -42.87 -12.19 -3.52
N ASN A 411 -43.40 -12.26 -4.73
CA ASN A 411 -44.81 -12.30 -5.04
C ASN A 411 -45.51 -13.40 -4.23
N ASN A 412 -46.63 -13.06 -3.58
CA ASN A 412 -47.79 -13.93 -3.62
C ASN A 412 -49.09 -13.14 -3.43
N ASN A 413 -49.99 -13.32 -4.39
CA ASN A 413 -51.37 -12.87 -4.39
C ASN A 413 -52.16 -13.53 -3.25
N ASN A 414 -53.04 -12.78 -2.58
CA ASN A 414 -54.49 -13.06 -2.57
C ASN A 414 -55.28 -12.08 -1.66
N ASN A 415 -56.15 -11.30 -2.31
CA ASN A 415 -57.56 -11.00 -2.02
C ASN A 415 -58.08 -10.67 -0.60
N GLN A 416 -58.87 -9.58 -0.60
CA GLN A 416 -60.08 -9.28 0.18
C GLN A 416 -59.88 -8.97 1.68
N SER A 417 -60.52 -7.98 2.30
CA SER A 417 -61.61 -7.05 1.93
C SER A 417 -61.78 -6.07 3.10
N ASP A 418 -62.35 -4.88 2.82
CA ASP A 418 -63.04 -3.97 3.77
C ASP A 418 -62.15 -3.29 4.84
N GLU A 419 -62.26 -2.02 5.20
CA GLU A 419 -63.43 -1.16 5.30
C GLU A 419 -62.96 0.31 5.39
N ALA A 420 -63.86 1.24 5.09
CA ALA A 420 -63.62 2.66 4.90
C ALA A 420 -63.56 3.48 6.22
N VAL A 421 -63.35 4.80 6.05
CA VAL A 421 -63.60 5.91 7.00
C VAL A 421 -62.41 6.16 7.96
N ASP A 422 -61.85 7.36 8.15
CA ASP A 422 -62.40 8.71 8.08
C ASP A 422 -61.33 9.76 7.71
N THR A 423 -61.86 10.83 7.16
CA THR A 423 -61.30 12.13 6.86
C THR A 423 -60.75 12.90 8.06
N SER A 424 -59.81 13.80 7.75
CA SER A 424 -59.84 15.24 8.11
C SER A 424 -58.66 15.77 8.95
N ARG A 425 -57.85 16.58 8.26
CA ARG A 425 -57.36 17.92 8.63
C ARG A 425 -57.10 18.21 10.12
N ARG A 426 -55.88 18.71 10.43
CA ARG A 426 -55.65 20.15 10.68
C ARG A 426 -54.18 20.46 11.03
N ILE A 427 -53.68 21.45 10.28
CA ILE A 427 -52.60 22.43 10.53
C ILE A 427 -51.17 21.89 10.54
#